data_AF-A0A3C1NAP4-F1
#
_entry.id   AF-A0A3C1NAP4-F1
#
_cell.length_a   1.000
_cell.length_b   1.000
_cell.length_c   1.000
_cell.angle_alpha   90.00
_cell.angle_beta   90.00
_cell.angle_gamma   90.00
#
_symmetry.space_group_name_H-M   'P 1'
#
loop_
_entity.id
_entity.type
_entity.pdbx_description
1 polymer ?
#
loop_
_entity_poly.entity_id
_entity_poly.type
_entity_poly.pdbx_seq_one_letter_code
_entity_poly.pdbx_strand_id
1 'polypeptide(L)'
;MVRIGYAGKRWWVIALSFFFALCFSVMALGPMWALWAPDWVSLVLIYWCLAVPVRVGVGVGWTMGLLLDFATFGLIGRLALTKALMAYIAQRFA
;
A
#
# COMPACT_ATOMS: atom_id res chain seq x y z
N MET A 1 23.63 -11.78 13.91
CA MET A 1 22.36 -12.54 13.98
C MET A 1 21.40 -11.84 14.95
N VAL A 2 20.64 -10.86 14.49
CA VAL A 2 19.55 -10.31 15.32
C VAL A 2 18.33 -11.19 15.09
N ARG A 3 18.11 -12.15 15.99
CA ARG A 3 16.86 -12.92 16.02
C ARG A 3 15.80 -12.03 16.64
N ILE A 4 14.95 -11.43 15.81
CA ILE A 4 13.73 -10.75 16.28
C ILE A 4 12.73 -11.85 16.67
N GLY A 5 12.86 -12.34 17.90
CA GLY A 5 11.87 -13.23 18.51
C GLY A 5 10.68 -12.42 19.00
N TYR A 6 9.64 -12.31 18.18
CA TYR A 6 8.20 -12.28 18.55
C TYR A 6 7.37 -12.62 17.29
N ALA A 7 7.48 -13.87 16.83
CA ALA A 7 6.65 -14.42 15.76
C ALA A 7 5.21 -14.68 16.26
N GLY A 8 4.48 -13.61 16.57
CA GLY A 8 3.07 -13.67 16.96
C GLY A 8 2.22 -12.83 16.01
N LYS A 9 1.40 -13.48 15.18
CA LYS A 9 0.28 -12.98 14.35
C LYS A 9 0.06 -11.44 14.21
N ARG A 10 1.07 -10.65 13.85
CA ARG A 10 0.92 -9.19 13.60
C ARG A 10 0.41 -8.85 12.19
N TRP A 11 -0.13 -9.83 11.45
CA TRP A 11 -0.72 -9.62 10.13
C TRP A 11 -1.84 -8.57 10.13
N TRP A 12 -2.57 -8.47 11.24
CA TRP A 12 -3.58 -7.43 11.45
C TRP A 12 -3.02 -6.00 11.38
N VAL A 13 -1.75 -5.77 11.77
CA VAL A 13 -1.14 -4.42 11.70
C VAL A 13 -0.94 -3.99 10.24
N ILE A 14 -0.55 -4.93 9.38
CA ILE A 14 -0.41 -4.69 7.94
C ILE A 14 -1.78 -4.33 7.36
N ALA A 15 -2.80 -5.17 7.62
CA ALA A 15 -4.15 -4.93 7.15
C ALA A 15 -4.71 -3.58 7.66
N LEU A 16 -4.53 -3.27 8.94
CA LEU A 16 -4.97 -2.01 9.55
C LEU A 16 -4.29 -0.80 8.90
N SER A 17 -2.99 -0.87 8.63
CA SER A 17 -2.27 0.23 7.98
C SER A 17 -2.72 0.47 6.54
N PHE A 18 -2.99 -0.59 5.77
CA PHE A 18 -3.57 -0.47 4.43
C PHE A 18 -5.00 0.06 4.48
N PHE A 19 -5.80 -0.36 5.46
CA PHE A 19 -7.15 0.14 5.67
C PHE A 19 -7.15 1.66 5.89
N PHE A 20 -6.32 2.16 6.81
CA PHE A 20 -6.20 3.61 7.02
C PHE A 20 -5.66 4.35 5.79
N ALA A 21 -4.69 3.78 5.08
CA ALA A 21 -4.18 4.37 3.85
C ALA A 21 -5.26 4.47 2.76
N LEU A 22 -6.10 3.44 2.61
CA LEU A 22 -7.24 3.46 1.70
C LEU A 22 -8.29 4.48 2.12
N CYS A 23 -8.68 4.50 3.40
CA CYS A 23 -9.63 5.48 3.93
C CYS A 23 -9.15 6.91 3.66
N PHE A 24 -7.89 7.21 3.95
CA PHE A 24 -7.33 8.54 3.74
C PHE A 24 -7.20 8.89 2.24
N SER A 25 -6.95 7.89 1.39
CA SER A 25 -6.89 8.09 -0.06
C SER A 25 -8.27 8.35 -0.69
N VAL A 26 -9.34 7.81 -0.11
CA VAL A 26 -10.72 7.96 -0.61
C VAL A 26 -11.43 9.17 0.02
N MET A 27 -11.17 9.43 1.31
CA MET A 27 -11.58 10.66 1.98
C MET A 27 -10.74 11.82 1.47
N ALA A 28 -11.01 12.29 0.26
CA ALA A 28 -10.45 13.54 -0.25
C ALA A 28 -10.95 14.66 0.68
N LEU A 29 -10.10 15.11 1.61
CA LEU A 29 -10.38 16.09 2.68
C LEU A 29 -10.58 17.53 2.14
N GLY A 30 -11.22 17.68 0.98
CA GLY A 30 -11.45 18.94 0.29
C GLY A 30 -10.37 19.28 -0.76
N PRO A 31 -10.69 20.19 -1.69
CA PRO A 31 -9.84 20.50 -2.84
C PRO A 31 -8.48 21.13 -2.48
N MET A 32 -8.42 21.87 -1.37
CA MET A 32 -7.15 22.47 -0.90
C MET A 32 -6.19 21.39 -0.36
N TRP A 33 -6.71 20.39 0.34
CA TRP A 33 -5.91 19.30 0.90
C TRP A 33 -5.46 18.30 -0.18
N ALA A 34 -6.28 18.10 -1.21
CA ALA A 34 -5.98 17.18 -2.32
C ALA A 34 -4.69 17.54 -3.06
N LEU A 35 -4.30 18.82 -3.10
CA LEU A 35 -3.06 19.29 -3.72
C LEU A 35 -1.80 18.88 -2.94
N TRP A 36 -1.92 18.64 -1.63
CA TRP A 36 -0.78 18.32 -0.75
C TRP A 36 -0.81 16.88 -0.25
N ALA A 37 -1.91 16.16 -0.46
CA ALA A 37 -2.04 14.77 -0.04
C ALA A 37 -1.15 13.86 -0.90
N PRO A 38 -0.14 13.18 -0.33
CA PRO A 38 0.61 12.17 -1.05
C PRO A 38 -0.25 10.93 -1.32
N ASP A 39 0.24 10.01 -2.16
CA ASP A 39 -0.38 8.69 -2.33
C ASP A 39 -0.09 7.82 -1.10
N TRP A 40 -0.99 7.87 -0.13
CA TRP A 40 -0.89 7.17 1.16
C TRP A 40 -0.73 5.66 1.01
N VAL A 41 -1.44 5.07 0.05
CA VAL A 41 -1.36 3.62 -0.19
C VAL A 41 0.02 3.22 -0.71
N SER A 42 0.64 4.02 -1.58
CA SER A 42 1.99 3.77 -2.08
C SER A 42 3.03 3.95 -0.97
N LEU A 43 2.87 4.95 -0.10
CA LEU A 43 3.76 5.13 1.05
C LEU A 43 3.74 3.91 1.97
N VAL A 44 2.56 3.45 2.36
CA VAL A 44 2.40 2.26 3.21
C VAL A 44 2.90 0.99 2.49
N LEU A 45 2.60 0.86 1.20
CA LEU A 45 3.07 -0.27 0.38
C LEU A 45 4.59 -0.35 0.33
N ILE A 46 5.26 0.76 0.03
CA ILE A 46 6.72 0.84 -0.04
C ILE A 46 7.32 0.53 1.33
N TYR A 47 6.78 1.11 2.40
CA TYR A 47 7.23 0.82 3.76
C TYR A 47 7.21 -0.68 4.08
N TRP A 48 6.09 -1.36 3.80
CA TRP A 48 5.97 -2.79 4.10
C TRP A 48 6.77 -3.68 3.16
N CYS A 49 6.95 -3.28 1.90
CA CYS A 49 7.86 -3.98 0.98
C CYS A 49 9.30 -3.95 1.51
N LEU A 50 9.74 -2.84 2.10
CA LEU A 50 11.08 -2.73 2.70
C LEU A 50 11.18 -3.42 4.08
N ALA A 51 10.15 -3.30 4.91
CA ALA A 51 10.19 -3.86 6.26
C ALA A 51 10.03 -5.39 6.29
N VAL A 52 9.15 -5.95 5.44
CA VAL A 52 8.85 -7.39 5.40
C VAL A 52 8.58 -7.85 3.95
N PRO A 53 9.62 -7.92 3.09
CA PRO A 53 9.47 -8.26 1.67
C PRO A 53 8.86 -9.65 1.43
N VAL A 54 9.03 -10.58 2.38
CA VAL A 54 8.47 -11.94 2.26
C VAL A 54 6.94 -11.99 2.36
N ARG A 55 6.29 -10.94 2.89
CA ARG A 55 4.82 -10.91 3.11
C ARG A 55 4.11 -9.90 2.21
N VAL A 56 4.74 -8.78 1.92
CA VAL A 56 4.14 -7.70 1.13
C VAL A 56 4.96 -7.50 -0.12
N GLY A 57 4.31 -7.69 -1.27
CA GLY A 57 4.96 -7.58 -2.56
C GLY A 57 4.00 -7.27 -3.70
N VAL A 58 4.33 -7.72 -4.91
CA VAL A 58 3.63 -7.34 -6.15
C VAL A 58 2.13 -7.66 -6.10
N GLY A 59 1.76 -8.84 -5.60
CA GLY A 59 0.35 -9.24 -5.45
C GLY A 59 -0.43 -8.34 -4.47
N VAL A 60 0.19 -7.91 -3.37
CA VAL A 60 -0.43 -6.97 -2.42
C VAL A 60 -0.55 -5.59 -3.05
N GLY A 61 0.49 -5.11 -3.75
CA GLY A 61 0.43 -3.85 -4.49
C GLY A 61 -0.68 -3.82 -5.54
N TRP A 62 -0.78 -4.89 -6.34
CA TRP A 62 -1.81 -5.01 -7.37
C TRP A 62 -3.23 -5.02 -6.78
N THR A 63 -3.47 -5.82 -5.74
CA THR A 63 -4.80 -5.89 -5.08
C THR A 63 -5.20 -4.55 -4.45
N MET A 64 -4.28 -3.85 -3.79
CA MET A 64 -4.56 -2.54 -3.20
C MET A 64 -4.84 -1.47 -4.27
N GLY A 65 -4.13 -1.52 -5.39
CA GLY A 65 -4.41 -0.61 -6.51
C GLY A 65 -5.76 -0.90 -7.16
N LEU A 66 -6.13 -2.18 -7.29
CA LEU A 66 -7.42 -2.60 -7.81
C LEU A 66 -8.58 -2.18 -6.87
N LEU A 67 -8.40 -2.25 -5.56
CA LEU A 67 -9.37 -1.70 -4.58
C LEU A 67 -9.55 -0.18 -4.74
N LEU A 68 -8.47 0.57 -5.00
CA LEU A 68 -8.57 2.00 -5.26
C LEU A 68 -9.23 2.32 -6.60
N ASP A 69 -8.98 1.54 -7.63
CA ASP A 69 -9.65 1.70 -8.92
C ASP A 69 -11.18 1.57 -8.73
N PHE A 70 -11.64 0.64 -7.89
CA PHE A 70 -13.05 0.54 -7.51
C PHE A 70 -13.54 1.73 -6.68
N ALA A 71 -12.78 2.15 -5.68
CA ALA A 71 -13.18 3.25 -4.79
C ALA A 71 -13.25 4.62 -5.49
N THR A 72 -12.44 4.81 -6.54
CA THR A 72 -12.38 6.06 -7.32
C THR A 72 -13.29 6.04 -8.54
N PHE A 73 -13.98 4.92 -8.83
CA PHE A 73 -14.79 4.71 -10.04
C PHE A 73 -14.05 5.08 -11.34
N GLY A 74 -12.73 4.91 -11.34
CA GLY A 74 -11.84 5.26 -12.44
C GLY A 74 -11.62 4.13 -13.43
N LEU A 75 -10.59 4.27 -14.27
CA LEU A 75 -10.16 3.21 -15.18
C LEU A 75 -9.63 2.01 -14.37
N ILE A 76 -10.35 0.89 -14.41
CA ILE A 76 -9.98 -0.34 -13.71
C ILE A 76 -8.62 -0.85 -14.21
N GLY A 77 -7.70 -1.09 -13.28
CA GLY A 77 -6.38 -1.65 -13.58
C GLY A 77 -5.28 -0.60 -13.66
N ARG A 78 -5.60 0.71 -13.72
CA ARG A 78 -4.58 1.77 -13.79
C ARG A 78 -3.78 1.80 -12.50
N LEU A 79 -4.45 1.97 -11.35
CA LEU A 79 -3.76 2.01 -10.06
C LEU A 79 -3.24 0.63 -9.67
N ALA A 80 -3.94 -0.45 -10.05
CA ALA A 80 -3.47 -1.82 -9.85
C ALA A 80 -2.07 -2.05 -10.45
N LEU A 81 -1.87 -1.70 -11.73
CA LEU A 81 -0.59 -1.88 -12.41
C LEU A 81 0.48 -0.94 -11.86
N THR A 82 0.14 0.33 -11.59
CA THR A 82 1.09 1.29 -11.00
C THR A 82 1.60 0.80 -9.65
N LYS A 83 0.71 0.31 -8.77
CA LYS A 83 1.10 -0.17 -7.44
C LYS A 83 1.83 -1.52 -7.48
N ALA A 84 1.49 -2.39 -8.43
CA ALA A 84 2.26 -3.61 -8.68
C ALA A 84 3.70 -3.30 -9.07
N LEU A 85 3.91 -2.35 -9.98
CA LEU A 85 5.23 -1.92 -10.43
C LEU A 85 6.03 -1.28 -9.29
N MET A 86 5.41 -0.38 -8.52
CA MET A 86 6.01 0.22 -7.32
C MET A 86 6.47 -0.84 -6.32
N ALA A 87 5.62 -1.83 -6.02
CA ALA A 87 5.96 -2.91 -5.10
C ALA A 87 7.09 -3.80 -5.63
N TYR A 88 7.14 -4.04 -6.95
CA TYR A 88 8.23 -4.78 -7.57
C TYR A 88 9.57 -4.05 -7.40
N ILE A 89 9.60 -2.74 -7.71
CA ILE A 89 10.79 -1.91 -7.57
C ILE A 89 11.21 -1.86 -6.10
N ALA A 90 10.27 -1.63 -5.17
CA ALA A 90 10.56 -1.56 -3.74
C ALA A 90 11.16 -2.88 -3.20
N GLN A 91 10.60 -4.04 -3.57
CA GLN A 91 11.17 -5.34 -3.19
C GLN A 91 12.54 -5.60 -3.82
N ARG A 92 12.81 -5.06 -5.01
CA ARG A 92 14.12 -5.23 -5.65
C ARG A 92 15.24 -4.54 -4.85
N PHE A 93 14.91 -3.50 -4.10
CA PHE A 93 15.82 -2.73 -3.24
C PHE A 93 15.80 -3.15 -1.76
N ALA A 94 14.86 -4.00 -1.36
CA ALA A 94 14.77 -4.57 0.00
C ALA A 94 15.75 -5.73 0.18
#